data_AF-A0A9W6KFX5-F1
#
_entry.id   AF-A0A9W6KFX5-F1
#
_cell.length_a   1.000
_cell.length_b   1.000
_cell.length_c   1.000
_cell.angle_alpha   90.00
_cell.angle_beta   90.00
_cell.angle_gamma   90.00
#
_symmetry.space_group_name_H-M   'P 1'
#
loop_
_entity.id
_entity.type
_entity.pdbx_description
1 polymer ?
#
loop_
_entity_poly.entity_id
_entity_poly.type
_entity_poly.pdbx_seq_one_letter_code
_entity_poly.pdbx_strand_id
1 'polypeptide(L)'
;MYTIRYTLFILIETLSVREAREQLPTVLERFRQGDRTPVGVGSHRKTEAAMVSVEVFDELTAEQNQSSAQAAASVRAEGLAVSSAAEAIMHQWARGELSTARMRELIRQLHAA
;
A
#
# COMPACT_ATOMS: atom_id res chain seq x y z
N MET A 1 10.43 -20.93 0.71
CA MET A 1 10.83 -20.21 1.94
C MET A 1 10.81 -18.71 1.66
N TYR A 2 9.66 -18.04 1.67
CA TYR A 2 9.53 -16.57 1.70
C TYR A 2 8.09 -16.23 2.13
N THR A 3 7.79 -16.55 3.38
CA THR A 3 6.51 -16.22 4.05
C THR A 3 6.86 -15.52 5.35
N ILE A 4 7.52 -14.38 5.21
CA ILE A 4 7.57 -13.38 6.27
C ILE A 4 6.25 -12.63 6.08
N ARG A 5 5.14 -13.07 6.69
CA ARG A 5 4.75 -12.62 8.03
C ARG A 5 5.14 -11.15 8.29
N TYR A 6 4.84 -10.24 7.38
CA TYR A 6 4.71 -8.80 7.70
C TYR A 6 3.36 -8.47 8.32
N THR A 7 2.82 -9.40 9.13
CA THR A 7 2.04 -9.06 10.31
C THR A 7 2.99 -8.57 11.41
N LEU A 8 3.96 -7.72 11.05
CA LEU A 8 4.65 -6.91 12.03
C LEU A 8 3.69 -5.74 12.21
N PHE A 9 3.11 -5.63 13.41
CA PHE A 9 2.78 -4.32 13.93
C PHE A 9 4.04 -3.47 13.74
N ILE A 10 4.12 -2.72 12.64
CA ILE A 10 5.03 -1.60 12.58
C ILE A 10 4.51 -0.75 13.72
N LEU A 11 5.23 -0.73 14.84
CA LEU A 11 4.99 0.22 15.90
C LEU A 11 5.40 1.56 15.32
N ILE A 12 4.52 2.11 14.49
CA ILE A 12 4.72 3.38 13.84
C ILE A 12 4.65 4.40 14.96
N GLU A 13 5.81 4.98 15.29
CA GLU A 13 5.86 6.15 16.14
C GLU A 13 4.92 7.20 15.52
N THR A 14 3.82 7.48 16.20
CA THR A 14 2.79 8.37 15.69
C THR A 14 2.98 9.73 16.33
N LEU A 15 3.47 10.66 15.53
CA LEU A 15 3.55 12.07 15.86
C LEU A 15 2.17 12.70 15.72
N SER A 16 1.83 13.62 16.62
CA SER A 16 0.73 14.54 16.36
C SER A 16 1.00 15.36 15.10
N VAL A 17 -0.03 15.90 14.46
CA VAL A 17 0.13 16.78 13.29
C VAL A 17 1.09 17.94 13.58
N ARG A 18 1.05 18.48 14.80
CA ARG A 18 1.96 19.55 15.23
C ARG A 18 3.40 19.06 15.32
N GLU A 19 3.64 17.94 16.00
CA GLU A 19 4.98 17.34 16.14
C GLU A 19 5.54 16.93 14.78
N ALA A 20 4.71 16.37 13.89
CA ALA A 20 5.11 16.03 12.53
C ALA A 20 5.59 17.26 11.75
N ARG A 21 4.90 18.40 11.91
CA ARG A 21 5.33 19.67 11.28
C ARG A 21 6.63 20.20 11.87
N GLU A 22 6.81 20.12 13.18
CA GLU A 22 8.00 20.59 13.88
C GLU A 22 9.22 19.71 13.59
N GLN A 23 9.03 18.38 13.50
CA GLN A 23 10.10 17.40 13.29
C GLN A 23 10.34 17.05 11.81
N LEU A 24 9.56 17.59 10.88
CA LEU A 24 9.68 17.28 9.44
C LEU A 24 11.12 17.40 8.91
N PRO A 25 11.89 18.47 9.22
CA PRO A 25 13.27 18.57 8.74
C PRO A 25 14.16 17.42 9.23
N THR A 26 13.99 17.01 10.50
CA THR A 26 14.72 15.90 11.12
C THR A 26 14.34 14.56 10.49
N VAL A 27 13.04 14.33 10.24
CA VAL A 27 12.56 13.13 9.56
C VAL A 27 13.13 13.04 8.14
N LEU A 28 13.12 14.15 7.39
CA LEU A 28 13.70 14.20 6.05
C LEU A 28 15.22 13.99 6.06
N GLU A 29 15.92 14.50 7.07
CA GLU A 29 17.35 14.26 7.22
C GLU A 29 17.65 12.79 7.52
N ARG A 30 16.89 12.16 8.41
CA ARG A 30 16.98 10.72 8.67
C ARG A 30 16.77 9.91 7.39
N PHE A 31 15.75 10.23 6.60
CA PHE A 31 15.51 9.57 5.31
C PHE A 31 16.67 9.79 4.33
N ARG A 32 17.24 11.00 4.26
CA ARG A 32 18.45 11.27 3.45
C ARG A 32 19.66 10.45 3.89
N GLN A 33 19.77 10.15 5.18
CA GLN A 33 20.82 9.30 5.75
C GLN A 33 20.55 7.80 5.59
N GLY A 34 19.45 7.42 4.92
CA GLY A 34 19.09 6.03 4.66
C GLY A 34 18.27 5.38 5.77
N ASP A 35 17.68 6.15 6.69
CA ASP A 35 16.68 5.61 7.61
C ASP A 35 15.43 5.19 6.83
N ARG A 36 15.02 3.94 7.05
CA ARG A 36 13.90 3.27 6.38
C ARG A 36 12.68 3.11 7.29
N THR A 37 12.73 3.69 8.50
CA THR A 37 11.69 3.59 9.51
C THR A 37 10.49 4.49 9.17
N PRO A 38 9.28 3.94 8.99
CA PRO A 38 8.08 4.74 8.77
C PRO A 38 7.71 5.58 9.99
N VAL A 39 7.26 6.81 9.76
CA VAL A 39 6.78 7.73 10.80
C VAL A 39 5.30 7.98 10.59
N GLY A 40 4.50 7.81 11.65
CA GLY A 40 3.07 7.98 11.62
C GLY A 40 2.71 9.41 11.95
N VAL A 41 1.63 9.89 11.36
CA VAL A 41 1.05 11.18 11.65
C VAL A 41 -0.42 10.97 11.96
N GLY A 42 -0.90 11.56 13.05
CA GLY A 42 -2.31 11.49 13.38
C GLY A 42 -2.65 12.14 14.71
N SER A 43 -3.76 11.72 15.31
CA SER A 43 -4.33 12.34 16.50
C SER A 43 -4.54 11.30 17.59
N HIS A 44 -4.28 11.63 18.86
CA HIS A 44 -4.60 10.78 20.01
C HIS A 44 -4.11 9.32 19.90
N ARG A 45 -2.84 9.12 19.49
CA ARG A 45 -2.22 7.79 19.24
C ARG A 45 -2.86 6.97 18.11
N LYS A 46 -3.78 7.56 17.34
CA LYS A 46 -4.32 6.94 16.13
C LYS A 46 -3.52 7.43 14.93
N THR A 47 -2.84 6.52 14.25
CA THR A 47 -2.15 6.80 12.98
C THR A 47 -3.20 7.05 11.89
N GLU A 48 -3.13 8.20 11.22
CA GLU A 48 -4.03 8.60 10.13
C GLU A 48 -3.32 8.65 8.78
N ALA A 49 -2.03 8.99 8.80
CA ALA A 49 -1.13 8.94 7.66
C ALA A 49 0.23 8.37 8.09
N ALA A 50 1.02 7.92 7.12
CA ALA A 50 2.41 7.52 7.35
C ALA A 50 3.31 8.21 6.33
N MET A 51 4.49 8.62 6.79
CA MET A 51 5.59 9.11 5.98
C MET A 51 6.65 8.01 5.89
N VAL A 52 7.12 7.75 4.69
CA VAL A 52 8.19 6.80 4.37
C VAL A 52 9.17 7.47 3.42
N SER A 53 10.40 6.94 3.36
CA SER A 53 11.31 7.31 2.27
C SER A 53 10.73 6.84 0.93
N VAL A 54 11.04 7.57 -0.15
CA VAL A 54 10.56 7.23 -1.50
C VAL A 54 11.01 5.83 -1.91
N GLU A 55 12.25 5.45 -1.58
CA GLU A 55 12.79 4.12 -1.85
C GLU A 55 11.94 3.00 -1.19
N VAL A 56 11.55 3.18 0.09
CA VAL A 56 10.69 2.22 0.79
C VAL A 56 9.29 2.17 0.16
N PHE A 57 8.75 3.32 -0.27
CA PHE A 57 7.47 3.35 -0.99
C PHE A 57 7.54 2.61 -2.32
N ASP A 58 8.60 2.84 -3.09
CA ASP A 58 8.82 2.19 -4.39
C ASP A 58 8.97 0.67 -4.23
N GLU A 59 9.68 0.19 -3.21
CA GLU A 59 9.78 -1.23 -2.91
C GLU A 59 8.43 -1.85 -2.53
N LEU A 60 7.67 -1.21 -1.63
CA LEU A 60 6.35 -1.70 -1.22
C LEU A 60 5.37 -1.77 -2.39
N THR A 61 5.40 -0.78 -3.29
CA THR A 61 4.54 -0.76 -4.47
C THR A 61 5.02 -1.72 -5.56
N ALA A 62 6.33 -1.93 -5.71
CA ALA A 62 6.89 -2.91 -6.63
C ALA A 62 6.47 -4.35 -6.24
N GLU A 63 6.55 -4.70 -4.96
CA GLU A 63 6.10 -6.01 -4.46
C GLU A 63 4.60 -6.22 -4.69
N GLN A 64 3.78 -5.19 -4.42
CA GLN A 64 2.34 -5.25 -4.66
C GLN A 64 2.01 -5.44 -6.15
N ASN A 65 2.70 -4.72 -7.03
CA ASN A 65 2.55 -4.84 -8.48
C ASN A 65 2.96 -6.22 -8.97
N GLN A 66 4.08 -6.76 -8.49
CA GLN A 66 4.54 -8.10 -8.85
C GLN A 66 3.55 -9.19 -8.39
N SER A 67 3.06 -9.09 -7.16
CA SER A 67 2.03 -10.02 -6.63
C SER A 67 0.75 -9.98 -7.48
N SER A 68 0.32 -8.79 -7.89
CA SER A 68 -0.85 -8.60 -8.74
C SER A 68 -0.63 -9.15 -10.15
N ALA A 69 0.54 -8.94 -10.74
CA ALA A 69 0.92 -9.48 -12.04
C ALA A 69 0.96 -11.02 -12.01
N GLN A 70 1.49 -11.62 -10.94
CA GLN A 70 1.51 -13.07 -10.76
C GLN A 70 0.09 -13.65 -10.65
N ALA A 71 -0.80 -13.00 -9.90
CA ALA A 71 -2.20 -13.41 -9.81
C ALA A 71 -2.90 -13.36 -11.19
N ALA A 72 -2.69 -12.29 -11.96
CA ALA A 72 -3.23 -12.16 -13.31
C ALA A 72 -2.66 -13.21 -14.28
N ALA A 73 -1.37 -13.52 -14.18
CA ALA A 73 -0.73 -14.56 -14.96
C ALA A 73 -1.30 -15.96 -14.64
N SER A 74 -1.59 -16.24 -13.37
CA SER A 74 -2.24 -17.49 -12.95
C SER A 74 -3.63 -17.66 -13.57
N VAL A 75 -4.45 -16.59 -13.59
CA VAL A 75 -5.79 -16.63 -14.23
C VAL A 75 -5.67 -16.90 -15.73
N ARG A 76 -4.70 -16.27 -16.39
CA ARG A 76 -4.45 -16.49 -17.82
C ARG A 76 -3.96 -17.90 -18.14
N ALA A 77 -3.16 -18.50 -17.25
CA ALA A 77 -2.69 -19.88 -17.41
C ALA A 77 -3.82 -20.91 -17.40
N GLU A 78 -4.91 -20.62 -16.67
CA GLU A 78 -6.15 -21.42 -16.67
C GLU A 78 -7.04 -21.16 -17.92
N GLY A 79 -6.55 -20.40 -18.90
CA GLY A 79 -7.29 -20.06 -20.12
C GLY A 79 -8.39 -19.01 -19.91
N LEU A 80 -8.44 -18.37 -18.74
CA LEU A 80 -9.43 -17.33 -18.42
C LEU A 80 -8.87 -15.94 -18.73
N ALA A 81 -9.71 -15.08 -19.30
CA ALA A 81 -9.39 -13.67 -19.51
C ALA A 81 -10.15 -12.81 -18.51
N VAL A 82 -9.43 -11.93 -17.82
CA VAL A 82 -10.03 -10.89 -16.98
C VAL A 82 -10.66 -9.85 -17.92
N SER A 83 -11.88 -9.41 -17.63
CA SER A 83 -12.52 -8.35 -18.41
C SER A 83 -11.77 -7.02 -18.24
N SER A 84 -11.76 -6.17 -19.27
CA SER A 84 -11.10 -4.86 -19.20
C SER A 84 -11.65 -3.98 -18.06
N ALA A 85 -12.94 -4.12 -17.74
CA ALA A 85 -13.56 -3.44 -16.61
C ALA A 85 -13.01 -3.94 -15.26
N ALA A 86 -12.84 -5.26 -15.09
CA ALA A 86 -12.23 -5.82 -13.88
C ALA A 86 -10.75 -5.43 -13.77
N GLU A 87 -10.01 -5.40 -14.88
CA GLU A 87 -8.62 -4.97 -14.92
C GLU A 87 -8.45 -3.50 -14.51
N ALA A 88 -9.33 -2.60 -14.97
CA ALA A 88 -9.34 -1.20 -14.56
C ALA A 88 -9.60 -1.04 -13.04
N ILE A 89 -10.54 -1.81 -12.48
CA ILE A 89 -10.81 -1.81 -11.03
C ILE A 89 -9.58 -2.29 -10.25
N MET A 90 -8.93 -3.37 -10.71
CA MET A 90 -7.72 -3.90 -10.09
C MET A 90 -6.55 -2.92 -10.14
N HIS A 91 -6.38 -2.16 -11.23
CA HIS A 91 -5.36 -1.12 -11.35
C HIS A 91 -5.57 0.05 -10.38
N GLN A 92 -6.80 0.51 -10.17
CA GLN A 92 -7.09 1.56 -9.19
C GLN A 92 -6.82 1.09 -7.76
N TRP A 93 -7.14 -0.17 -7.46
CA TRP A 93 -6.79 -0.79 -6.17
C TRP A 93 -5.28 -0.92 -5.97
N ALA A 94 -4.53 -1.37 -6.99
CA ALA A 94 -3.08 -1.50 -6.92
C ALA A 94 -2.37 -0.15 -6.73
N ARG A 95 -2.95 0.96 -7.23
CA ARG A 95 -2.43 2.32 -6.97
C ARG A 95 -2.85 2.91 -5.62
N GLY A 96 -3.59 2.16 -4.82
CA GLY A 96 -4.11 2.63 -3.53
C GLY A 96 -5.27 3.63 -3.61
N GLU A 97 -5.85 3.85 -4.80
CA GLU A 97 -7.00 4.75 -4.98
C GLU A 97 -8.31 4.11 -4.48
N LEU A 98 -8.36 2.78 -4.45
CA LEU A 98 -9.47 2.03 -3.89
C LEU A 98 -9.03 1.22 -2.68
N SER A 99 -9.87 1.22 -1.65
CA SER A 99 -9.74 0.23 -0.58
C SER A 99 -10.07 -1.18 -1.09
N THR A 100 -9.49 -2.20 -0.47
CA THR A 100 -9.79 -3.61 -0.78
C THR A 100 -11.28 -3.93 -0.66
N ALA A 101 -11.97 -3.33 0.32
CA ALA A 101 -13.42 -3.51 0.49
C ALA A 101 -14.20 -2.92 -0.69
N ARG A 102 -13.82 -1.72 -1.16
CA ARG A 102 -14.47 -1.07 -2.30
C ARG A 102 -14.19 -1.80 -3.61
N MET A 103 -12.96 -2.26 -3.83
CA MET A 103 -12.60 -3.09 -4.98
C MET A 103 -13.46 -4.36 -5.05
N ARG A 104 -13.58 -5.10 -3.94
CA ARG A 104 -14.39 -6.33 -3.88
C ARG A 104 -15.86 -6.09 -4.19
N GLU A 105 -16.41 -4.97 -3.73
CA GLU A 105 -17.77 -4.56 -4.03
C GLU A 105 -17.97 -4.31 -5.54
N LEU A 106 -17.08 -3.55 -6.16
CA LEU A 106 -17.15 -3.23 -7.59
C LEU A 106 -17.02 -4.48 -8.46
N ILE A 107 -16.12 -5.41 -8.12
CA ILE A 107 -15.98 -6.68 -8.84
C ILE A 107 -17.26 -7.53 -8.70
N ARG A 108 -17.88 -7.57 -7.51
CA ARG A 108 -19.16 -8.29 -7.33
C ARG A 108 -20.27 -7.68 -8.16
N GLN A 109 -20.37 -6.35 -8.19
CA GLN A 109 -21.37 -5.64 -9.00
C GLN A 109 -21.16 -5.89 -10.50
N LEU A 110 -19.91 -5.93 -10.97
CA LEU A 110 -19.57 -6.19 -12.37
C LEU A 110 -20.02 -7.58 -12.85
N HIS A 111 -19.95 -8.59 -11.98
CA HIS A 111 -20.31 -9.98 -12.32
C HIS A 111 -21.74 -10.37 -11.90
N ALA A 112 -22.46 -9.50 -11.19
CA ALA A 112 -23.87 -9.69 -10.86
C ALA A 112 -24.82 -9.20 -11.98
N ALA A 113 -24.27 -8.64 -13.06
CA ALA A 113 -24.99 -8.15 -14.23
C ALA A 113 -25.01 -9.19 -15.37
#